data_AF-A0A1F3SM31-F1
#
_entry.id   AF-A0A1F3SM31-F1
#
_cell.length_a   1.000
_cell.length_b   1.000
_cell.length_c   1.000
_cell.angle_alpha   90.00
_cell.angle_beta   90.00
_cell.angle_gamma   90.00
#
_symmetry.space_group_name_H-M   'P 1'
#
loop_
_entity.id
_entity.type
_entity.pdbx_description
1 polymer ?
#
loop_
_entity_poly.entity_id
_entity_poly.type
_entity_poly.pdbx_seq_one_letter_code
_entity_poly.pdbx_strand_id
1 'polypeptide(L)' 'MATNSSVTVPVDERLGMEKTLRKFKRLCESCGIVREYRKRQDYRKPSVQKKEKIEAAVKRKFKSEIRTVRTPRD' A
#
# COMPACT_ATOMS: atom_id res chain seq x y z
N MET A 1 3.36 3.17 28.45
CA MET A 1 3.92 1.99 27.75
C MET A 1 3.55 2.09 26.29
N ALA A 2 4.52 2.20 25.38
CA ALA A 2 4.24 2.25 23.95
C ALA A 2 3.83 0.85 23.47
N THR A 3 2.53 0.65 23.27
CA THR A 3 2.00 -0.50 22.54
C THR A 3 2.35 -0.27 21.06
N ASN A 4 3.38 -0.94 20.55
CA ASN A 4 3.80 -0.84 19.15
C ASN A 4 2.81 -1.56 18.22
N SER A 5 1.56 -1.09 18.20
CA SER A 5 0.49 -1.56 17.33
C SER A 5 0.55 -0.75 16.04
N SER A 6 0.93 -1.35 14.92
CA SER A 6 1.03 -0.64 13.64
C SER A 6 -0.32 -0.26 13.04
N VAL A 7 -1.40 -0.97 13.38
CA VAL A 7 -2.79 -0.67 12.96
C VAL A 7 -3.77 -1.10 14.06
N THR A 8 -4.69 -0.20 14.44
CA THR A 8 -5.80 -0.49 15.36
C THR A 8 -7.12 -0.08 14.70
N VAL A 9 -8.15 -0.93 14.78
CA VAL A 9 -9.49 -0.62 14.26
C VAL A 9 -10.53 -0.94 15.34
N PRO A 10 -11.26 0.06 15.87
CA PRO A 10 -12.35 -0.19 16.80
C PRO A 10 -13.53 -0.84 16.05
N VAL A 11 -14.12 -1.85 16.68
CA VAL A 11 -15.33 -2.51 16.18
C VAL A 11 -16.54 -1.76 16.71
N ASP A 12 -17.38 -1.28 15.80
CA ASP A 12 -18.65 -0.63 16.13
C ASP A 12 -19.78 -1.55 15.69
N GLU A 13 -20.72 -1.83 16.61
CA GLU A 13 -21.84 -2.76 16.39
C GLU A 13 -22.71 -2.32 15.20
N ARG A 14 -22.78 -1.02 14.91
CA ARG A 14 -23.57 -0.47 13.78
C ARG A 14 -22.96 -0.75 12.42
N LEU A 15 -21.64 -0.87 12.34
CA LEU A 15 -20.91 -1.03 11.07
C LEU A 15 -20.82 -2.51 10.62
N GLY A 16 -21.09 -3.45 11.53
CA GLY A 16 -21.04 -4.89 11.26
C GLY A 16 -19.61 -5.43 11.06
N MET A 17 -19.41 -6.72 11.35
CA MET A 17 -18.08 -7.34 11.40
C MET A 17 -17.33 -7.29 10.07
N GLU A 18 -17.99 -7.57 8.95
CA GLU A 18 -17.36 -7.63 7.63
C GLU A 18 -16.80 -6.28 7.17
N LYS A 19 -17.51 -5.18 7.45
CA LYS A 19 -17.05 -3.83 7.06
C LYS A 19 -15.81 -3.45 7.86
N THR A 20 -15.76 -3.83 9.13
CA THR A 20 -14.60 -3.59 10.01
C THR A 20 -13.37 -4.36 9.53
N LEU A 21 -13.54 -5.63 9.13
CA LEU A 21 -12.45 -6.43 8.54
C LEU A 21 -11.94 -5.84 7.22
N ARG A 22 -12.84 -5.36 6.35
CA ARG A 22 -12.44 -4.67 5.11
C ARG A 22 -11.66 -3.38 5.41
N LYS A 23 -12.08 -2.60 6.40
CA LYS A 23 -11.36 -1.40 6.85
C LYS A 23 -9.97 -1.75 7.37
N PHE A 24 -9.86 -2.77 8.22
CA PHE A 24 -8.58 -3.26 8.73
C PHE A 24 -7.63 -3.69 7.59
N LYS A 25 -8.12 -4.48 6.64
CA LYS A 25 -7.32 -4.89 5.47
C LYS A 25 -6.81 -3.68 4.68
N ARG A 26 -7.68 -2.70 4.41
CA ARG A 26 -7.30 -1.45 3.70
C ARG A 26 -6.26 -0.65 4.48
N LEU A 27 -6.38 -0.57 5.81
CA LEU A 27 -5.39 0.10 6.64
C LEU A 27 -4.04 -0.61 6.61
N CYS A 28 -4.02 -1.95 6.69
CA CYS A 28 -2.78 -2.73 6.53
C CYS A 28 -2.12 -2.55 5.16
N GLU A 29 -2.92 -2.45 4.09
CA GLU A 29 -2.43 -2.17 2.73
C GLU A 29 -1.92 -0.73 2.59
N SER A 30 -2.63 0.24 3.19
CA SER A 30 -2.28 1.67 3.18
C SER A 30 -0.99 1.94 3.95
N CYS A 31 -0.87 1.38 5.16
CA CYS A 31 0.34 1.42 5.98
C CYS A 31 1.52 0.67 5.33
N GLY A 32 1.28 -0.11 4.26
CA GLY A 32 2.32 -0.76 3.49
C GLY A 32 2.94 -1.99 4.17
N ILE A 33 2.35 -2.48 5.26
CA ILE A 33 2.86 -3.60 6.08
C ILE A 33 3.10 -4.84 5.22
N VAL A 34 2.14 -5.18 4.36
CA VAL A 34 2.24 -6.34 3.45
C VAL A 34 3.38 -6.16 2.44
N ARG A 35 3.61 -4.93 1.96
CA ARG A 35 4.67 -4.63 0.99
C ARG A 35 6.05 -4.72 1.65
N GLU A 36 6.15 -4.23 2.88
CA GLU A 36 7.36 -4.31 3.67
C GLU A 36 7.72 -5.76 4.01
N TYR A 37 6.74 -6.55 4.44
CA TYR A 37 6.90 -7.97 4.69
C TYR A 37 7.46 -8.69 3.45
N ARG A 38 6.83 -8.50 2.28
CA ARG A 38 7.30 -9.08 1.01
C ARG A 38 8.71 -8.62 0.62
N LYS A 39 9.06 -7.36 0.89
CA LYS A 39 10.40 -6.83 0.60
C LYS A 39 11.47 -7.48 1.49
N ARG A 40 11.13 -7.86 2.71
CA ARG A 40 12.03 -8.43 3.72
C ARG A 40 12.19 -9.95 3.62
N GLN A 41 11.33 -10.66 2.89
CA GLN A 41 11.39 -12.12 2.79
C GLN A 41 12.68 -12.62 2.13
N ASP A 42 13.16 -11.92 1.09
CA ASP A 42 14.38 -12.28 0.37
C ASP A 42 15.42 -11.16 0.43
N TYR A 43 16.70 -11.53 0.55
CA TYR A 43 17.78 -10.56 0.40
C TYR A 43 17.93 -10.13 -1.05
N ARG A 44 17.56 -8.88 -1.35
CA ARG A 44 17.89 -8.21 -2.61
C ARG A 44 19.10 -7.32 -2.44
N LYS A 45 20.12 -7.50 -3.29
CA LYS A 45 21.27 -6.59 -3.34
C LYS A 45 20.81 -5.14 -3.55
N PRO A 46 21.51 -4.15 -2.95
CA PRO A 46 21.09 -2.74 -3.01
C PRO A 46 20.99 -2.20 -4.44
N SER A 47 21.82 -2.70 -5.36
CA SER A 47 21.75 -2.36 -6.78
C SER A 47 20.43 -2.82 -7.44
N VAL A 48 19.97 -4.03 -7.14
CA VAL A 48 18.70 -4.57 -7.65
C VAL A 48 17.53 -3.77 -7.10
N GLN A 49 17.53 -3.47 -5.80
CA GLN A 49 16.49 -2.64 -5.18
C GLN A 49 16.39 -1.25 -5.82
N LYS A 50 17.54 -0.62 -6.16
CA LYS A 50 17.56 0.68 -6.84
C LYS A 50 16.97 0.58 -8.26
N LYS A 51 17.33 -0.45 -9.04
CA LYS A 51 16.78 -0.68 -10.39
C LYS A 51 15.26 -0.84 -10.36
N GLU A 52 14.75 -1.72 -9.49
CA GLU A 52 13.32 -1.97 -9.37
C GLU A 52 12.54 -0.74 -8.92
N LYS A 53 13.12 0.09 -8.04
CA LYS A 53 12.50 1.35 -7.60
C LYS A 53 12.33 2.33 -8.77
N ILE A 54 13.35 2.45 -9.63
CA ILE A 54 13.32 3.34 -10.81
C ILE A 54 12.27 2.84 -11.80
N GLU A 55 12.28 1.56 -12.14
CA GLU A 55 11.31 0.96 -13.05
C GLU A 55 9.87 1.14 -12.54
N ALA A 56 9.64 0.92 -11.24
CA ALA A 56 8.33 1.13 -10.64
C ALA A 56 7.89 2.61 -10.70
N ALA A 57 8.81 3.57 -10.56
CA ALA A 57 8.51 4.99 -10.70
C ALA A 57 8.15 5.36 -12.14
N VAL A 58 8.90 4.88 -13.12
CA VAL A 58 8.63 5.09 -14.55
C VAL A 58 7.25 4.51 -14.93
N LYS A 59 6.96 3.27 -14.52
CA LYS A 59 5.65 2.64 -14.74
C LYS A 59 4.50 3.44 -14.11
N ARG A 60 4.69 4.01 -12.91
CA ARG A 60 3.67 4.86 -12.27
C ARG A 60 3.44 6.15 -13.03
N LYS A 61 4.51 6.83 -13.46
CA LYS A 61 4.44 8.08 -14.25
C LYS A 61 3.70 7.87 -15.57
N PHE A 62 4.08 6.82 -16.30
CA PHE A 62 3.42 6.46 -17.56
C PHE A 62 1.92 6.16 -17.36
N LYS A 63 1.55 5.42 -16.30
CA LYS A 63 0.14 5.14 -15.99
C LYS A 63 -0.63 6.41 -15.60
N SER A 64 -0.01 7.35 -14.88
CA SER A 64 -0.66 8.64 -14.57
C SER A 64 -0.88 9.49 -15.82
N GLU A 65 0.11 9.56 -16.71
CA GLU A 65 0.02 10.31 -17.97
C GLU A 65 -1.07 9.74 -18.88
N ILE A 66 -1.13 8.41 -19.02
CA ILE A 66 -2.22 7.76 -19.76
C ILE A 66 -3.58 8.10 -19.14
N ARG A 67 -3.69 8.10 -17.80
CA ARG A 67 -4.96 8.41 -17.13
C ARG A 67 -5.37 9.85 -17.40
N THR A 68 -4.45 10.81 -17.34
CA THR A 68 -4.75 12.23 -17.62
C THR A 68 -5.18 12.47 -19.06
N VAL A 69 -4.61 11.72 -20.02
CA VAL A 69 -5.00 11.83 -21.43
C VAL A 69 -6.38 11.20 -21.69
N ARG A 70 -6.71 10.10 -21.01
CA ARG A 70 -7.97 9.35 -21.24
C ARG A 70 -9.20 9.94 -20.56
N THR A 71 -9.04 10.68 -19.47
CA THR A 71 -10.11 11.44 -18.82
C THR A 71 -9.72 12.90 -18.85
N PRO A 72 -10.12 13.67 -19.88
CA PRO A 72 -10.02 15.11 -19.84
C PRO A 72 -10.67 15.59 -18.55
N ARG A 73 -9.92 16.33 -17.74
CA ARG A 73 -10.45 16.92 -16.52
C ARG A 73 -10.95 18.30 -16.91
N ASP A 74 -12.27 18.43 -17.07
CA ASP A 74 -12.97 19.71 -17.15
C ASP A 74 -12.81 20.48 -15.82
#